data_AF-A0A1V4TDE2-F1
#
_entry.id   AF-A0A1V4TDE2-F1
#
_cell.length_a   1.000
_cell.length_b   1.000
_cell.length_c   1.000
_cell.angle_alpha   90.00
_cell.angle_beta   90.00
_cell.angle_gamma   90.00
#
_symmetry.space_group_name_H-M   'P 1'
#
loop_
_entity.id
_entity.type
_entity.pdbx_description
1 polymer ?
#
loop_
_entity_poly.entity_id
_entity_poly.type
_entity_poly.pdbx_seq_one_letter_code
_entity_poly.pdbx_strand_id
1 'polypeptide(L)'
;MIKIVYDIKVYREVLKNIINKDDVVVELGCHMGNSTRIIAQKAPHGKIIALDKGSQSEKKMKELIEDETTSIEFIKGDVRLHETLEEVAKKVNQMGGCDVLSIDLGGGYHPDTTFKVFFIWSSTLKPRETIIRNRGLLDFLHSASSSEIITSNKGWLESCGDDGIPTRLKELKLWSSKL
;
A
#
# COMPACT_ATOMS: atom_id res chain seq x y z
N MET A 1 2.02 -5.95 -10.64
CA MET A 1 2.85 -7.04 -10.10
C MET A 1 3.20 -6.78 -8.62
N ILE A 2 3.63 -7.80 -7.86
CA ILE A 2 4.09 -7.64 -6.48
C ILE A 2 5.63 -7.63 -6.45
N LYS A 3 6.22 -6.65 -5.77
CA LYS A 3 7.67 -6.50 -5.60
C LYS A 3 8.02 -6.52 -4.12
N ILE A 4 9.02 -7.33 -3.74
CA ILE A 4 9.50 -7.42 -2.36
C ILE A 4 10.95 -6.99 -2.33
N VAL A 5 11.29 -6.08 -1.43
CA VAL A 5 12.64 -5.51 -1.27
C VAL A 5 12.93 -5.31 0.22
N TYR A 6 14.16 -4.92 0.57
CA TYR A 6 14.52 -4.61 1.95
C TYR A 6 15.30 -3.30 2.09
N ASP A 7 16.33 -3.11 1.28
CA ASP A 7 17.13 -1.89 1.31
C ASP A 7 16.27 -0.67 0.94
N ILE A 8 16.39 0.41 1.72
CA ILE A 8 15.56 1.61 1.54
C ILE A 8 15.86 2.35 0.24
N LYS A 9 17.11 2.31 -0.24
CA LYS A 9 17.48 2.93 -1.53
C LYS A 9 16.86 2.14 -2.68
N VAL A 10 16.93 0.81 -2.60
CA VAL A 10 16.28 -0.07 -3.59
C VAL A 10 14.76 0.14 -3.57
N TYR A 11 14.12 0.19 -2.40
CA TYR A 11 12.70 0.47 -2.27
C TYR A 11 12.29 1.78 -2.95
N ARG A 12 13.01 2.86 -2.67
CA ARG A 12 12.76 4.17 -3.28
C ARG A 12 13.01 4.18 -4.78
N GLU A 13 13.98 3.41 -5.26
CA GLU A 13 14.24 3.29 -6.69
C GLU A 13 13.12 2.53 -7.40
N VAL A 14 12.61 1.45 -6.79
CA VAL A 14 11.45 0.73 -7.34
C VAL A 14 10.21 1.63 -7.37
N LEU A 15 9.96 2.45 -6.32
CA LEU A 15 8.86 3.42 -6.32
C LEU A 15 8.90 4.34 -7.55
N LYS A 16 10.09 4.88 -7.88
CA LYS A 16 10.27 5.75 -9.06
C LYS A 16 9.96 5.07 -10.38
N ASN A 17 10.04 3.74 -10.43
CA ASN A 17 9.88 2.94 -11.65
C ASN A 17 8.46 2.40 -11.83
N ILE A 18 7.66 2.25 -10.76
CA ILE A 18 6.31 1.68 -10.83
C ILE A 18 5.19 2.73 -10.84
N ILE A 19 5.49 3.94 -10.37
CA ILE A 19 4.53 5.05 -10.25
C ILE A 19 4.49 5.86 -11.53
N ASN A 20 3.28 6.08 -12.03
CA ASN A 20 2.94 6.97 -13.12
C ASN A 20 2.37 8.30 -12.61
N LYS A 21 2.26 9.28 -13.52
CA LYS A 21 1.92 10.67 -13.17
C LYS A 21 0.54 10.85 -12.54
N ASP A 22 -0.41 10.00 -12.90
CA ASP A 22 -1.82 10.09 -12.52
C ASP A 22 -2.22 9.02 -11.50
N ASP A 23 -1.27 8.23 -11.00
CA ASP A 23 -1.56 7.09 -10.13
C ASP A 23 -2.21 7.53 -8.81
N VAL A 24 -3.19 6.73 -8.36
CA VAL A 24 -3.66 6.74 -6.97
C VAL A 24 -2.78 5.80 -6.15
N VAL A 25 -2.05 6.36 -5.19
CA VAL A 25 -1.08 5.63 -4.37
C VAL A 25 -1.53 5.57 -2.91
N VAL A 26 -1.57 4.37 -2.35
CA VAL A 26 -1.78 4.16 -0.91
C VAL A 26 -0.46 3.74 -0.28
N GLU A 27 0.05 4.55 0.65
CA GLU A 27 1.30 4.31 1.36
C GLU A 27 1.05 3.93 2.82
N LEU A 28 1.48 2.72 3.21
CA LEU A 28 1.41 2.20 4.57
C LEU A 28 2.77 2.35 5.26
N GLY A 29 2.84 3.22 6.27
CA GLY A 29 4.05 3.49 7.04
C GLY A 29 4.89 4.64 6.47
N CYS A 30 4.30 5.83 6.34
CA CYS A 30 4.99 6.98 5.74
C CYS A 30 6.05 7.63 6.65
N HIS A 31 6.00 7.41 7.97
CA HIS A 31 6.93 7.94 8.98
C HIS A 31 7.23 9.44 8.77
N MET A 32 8.45 9.79 8.32
CA MET A 32 8.88 11.18 8.10
C MET A 32 8.49 11.75 6.71
N GLY A 33 7.73 11.02 5.89
CA GLY A 33 7.26 11.49 4.58
C GLY A 33 8.31 11.44 3.46
N ASN A 34 9.48 10.84 3.68
CA ASN A 34 10.56 10.81 2.68
C ASN A 34 10.19 10.00 1.43
N SER A 35 9.49 8.88 1.63
CA SER A 35 9.00 8.05 0.53
C SER A 35 7.77 8.70 -0.10
N THR A 36 6.85 9.24 0.71
CA THR A 36 5.73 10.07 0.22
C THR A 36 6.17 11.19 -0.71
N ARG A 37 7.25 11.92 -0.38
CA ARG A 37 7.79 12.98 -1.25
C ARG A 37 8.20 12.44 -2.63
N ILE A 38 8.83 11.27 -2.67
CA ILE A 38 9.21 10.63 -3.94
C ILE A 38 7.97 10.23 -4.72
N ILE A 39 6.94 9.72 -4.04
CA ILE A 39 5.65 9.37 -4.63
C ILE A 39 5.00 10.63 -5.24
N ALA A 40 4.92 11.73 -4.49
CA ALA A 40 4.34 13.01 -4.95
C ALA A 40 5.05 13.55 -6.19
N GLN A 41 6.39 13.59 -6.17
CA GLN A 41 7.17 14.03 -7.32
C GLN A 41 6.97 13.16 -8.57
N LYS A 42 6.60 11.88 -8.40
CA LYS A 42 6.35 10.94 -9.50
C LYS A 42 4.90 10.92 -9.97
N ALA A 43 3.96 11.21 -9.09
CA ALA A 43 2.54 11.28 -9.36
C ALA A 43 2.00 12.73 -9.25
N PRO A 44 2.55 13.73 -9.98
CA PRO A 44 2.16 15.14 -9.82
C PRO A 44 0.69 15.44 -10.13
N HIS A 45 -0.01 14.54 -10.83
CA HIS A 45 -1.44 14.65 -11.17
C HIS A 45 -2.28 13.57 -10.47
N GLY A 46 -1.63 12.71 -9.69
CA GLY A 46 -2.25 11.63 -8.95
C GLY A 46 -2.77 12.06 -7.59
N LYS A 47 -3.08 11.06 -6.77
CA LYS A 47 -3.57 11.22 -5.39
C LYS A 47 -2.84 10.27 -4.49
N ILE A 48 -2.50 10.72 -3.29
CA ILE A 48 -1.72 9.93 -2.34
C ILE A 48 -2.50 9.87 -1.03
N ILE A 49 -2.73 8.66 -0.52
CA ILE A 49 -3.20 8.44 0.85
C ILE A 49 -2.03 7.84 1.63
N ALA A 50 -1.44 8.64 2.52
CA ALA A 50 -0.32 8.24 3.35
C ALA A 50 -0.79 7.92 4.77
N LEU A 51 -0.39 6.77 5.29
CA LEU A 51 -0.81 6.27 6.60
C LEU A 51 0.37 6.07 7.54
N ASP A 52 0.22 6.54 8.77
CA ASP A 52 1.14 6.23 9.87
C ASP A 52 0.45 6.44 11.22
N LYS A 53 0.81 5.64 12.24
CA LYS A 53 0.23 5.77 13.59
C LYS A 53 1.01 6.74 14.49
N GLY A 54 2.24 7.09 14.12
CA GLY A 54 3.15 7.91 14.90
C GLY A 54 2.72 9.38 14.93
N SER A 55 2.83 10.01 16.11
CA SER A 55 2.56 11.45 16.26
C SER A 55 3.57 12.34 15.54
N GLN A 56 4.83 11.89 15.41
CA GLN A 56 5.87 12.61 14.68
C GLN A 56 5.54 12.74 13.18
N SER A 57 4.91 11.71 12.63
CA SER A 57 4.50 11.64 11.23
C SER A 57 3.49 12.73 10.88
N GLU A 58 2.55 13.01 11.79
CA GLU A 58 1.50 14.02 11.58
C GLU A 58 2.06 15.42 11.29
N LYS A 59 3.06 15.87 12.08
CA LYS A 59 3.67 17.18 11.86
C LYS A 59 4.41 17.23 10.52
N LYS A 60 5.20 16.19 10.22
CA LYS A 60 6.01 16.12 9.00
C LYS A 60 5.18 16.01 7.74
N MET A 61 4.06 15.30 7.81
CA MET A 61 3.13 15.19 6.71
C MET A 61 2.37 16.48 6.45
N LYS A 62 2.01 17.25 7.49
CA LYS A 62 1.44 18.60 7.31
C LYS A 62 2.39 19.52 6.54
N GLU A 63 3.66 19.57 6.95
CA GLU A 63 4.71 20.32 6.23
C GLU A 63 4.81 19.86 4.75
N LEU A 64 4.84 18.55 4.52
CA LEU A 64 4.94 18.00 3.16
C LEU A 64 3.71 18.31 2.29
N ILE A 65 2.51 18.30 2.86
CA ILE A 65 1.26 18.61 2.14
C ILE A 65 1.25 20.07 1.68
N GLU A 66 1.86 20.98 2.44
CA GLU A 66 2.01 22.39 2.06
C GLU A 66 3.09 22.61 0.99
N ASP A 67 4.16 21.81 1.02
CA ASP A 67 5.30 21.92 0.10
C ASP A 67 5.04 21.32 -1.29
N GLU A 68 4.19 20.30 -1.40
CA GLU A 68 3.96 19.53 -2.62
C GLU A 68 2.67 19.94 -3.35
N THR A 69 2.70 19.91 -4.68
CA THR A 69 1.52 20.25 -5.50
C THR A 69 0.56 19.07 -5.71
N THR A 70 1.03 17.85 -5.41
CA THR A 70 0.23 16.62 -5.52
C THR A 70 -0.81 16.57 -4.40
N SER A 71 -2.00 16.04 -4.69
CA SER A 71 -3.02 15.82 -3.66
C SER A 71 -2.56 14.73 -2.70
N ILE A 72 -2.14 15.12 -1.50
CA ILE A 72 -1.72 14.22 -0.42
C ILE A 72 -2.73 14.30 0.72
N GLU A 73 -3.28 13.16 1.11
CA GLU A 73 -4.10 12.99 2.29
C GLU A 73 -3.34 12.14 3.32
N PHE A 74 -3.18 12.66 4.53
CA PHE A 74 -2.58 11.92 5.63
C PHE A 74 -3.66 11.38 6.58
N ILE A 75 -3.61 10.07 6.84
CA ILE A 75 -4.49 9.41 7.80
C ILE A 75 -3.64 8.86 8.95
N LYS A 76 -3.91 9.36 10.15
CA LYS A 76 -3.31 8.84 11.37
C LYS A 76 -4.05 7.59 11.82
N GLY A 77 -3.49 6.43 11.54
CA GLY A 77 -4.16 5.16 11.80
C GLY A 77 -3.20 3.99 11.89
N ASP A 78 -3.62 2.92 12.58
CA ASP A 78 -2.92 1.65 12.57
C ASP A 78 -3.42 0.81 11.42
N VAL A 79 -2.55 0.51 10.46
CA VAL A 79 -2.90 -0.24 9.24
C VAL A 79 -3.38 -1.67 9.50
N ARG A 80 -3.25 -2.17 10.75
CA ARG A 80 -3.74 -3.48 11.16
C ARG A 80 -5.22 -3.47 11.56
N LEU A 81 -5.80 -2.28 11.73
CA LEU A 81 -7.20 -2.10 12.13
C LEU A 81 -8.13 -2.08 10.91
N HIS A 82 -9.27 -2.76 11.03
CA HIS A 82 -10.24 -2.85 9.95
C HIS A 82 -10.88 -1.50 9.64
N GLU A 83 -11.08 -0.65 10.65
CA GLU A 83 -11.70 0.67 10.51
C GLU A 83 -10.83 1.58 9.64
N THR A 84 -9.51 1.49 9.81
CA THR A 84 -8.54 2.21 8.97
C THR A 84 -8.61 1.77 7.51
N LEU A 85 -8.72 0.46 7.25
CA LEU A 85 -8.90 -0.04 5.89
C LEU A 85 -10.26 0.38 5.29
N GLU A 86 -11.34 0.33 6.07
CA GLU A 86 -12.67 0.75 5.63
C GLU A 86 -12.69 2.22 5.21
N GLU A 87 -12.04 3.09 5.98
CA GLU A 87 -11.89 4.52 5.65
C GLU A 87 -11.12 4.70 4.33
N VAL A 88 -9.96 4.05 4.19
CA VAL A 88 -9.14 4.16 2.98
C VAL A 88 -9.86 3.59 1.77
N ALA A 89 -10.48 2.41 1.88
CA ALA A 89 -11.19 1.78 0.78
C ALA A 89 -12.31 2.67 0.22
N LYS A 90 -13.08 3.34 1.10
CA LYS A 90 -14.09 4.31 0.68
C LYS A 90 -13.49 5.47 -0.11
N LYS A 91 -12.37 6.04 0.37
CA LYS A 91 -11.68 7.16 -0.30
C LYS A 91 -11.10 6.72 -1.64
N VAL A 92 -10.40 5.60 -1.69
CA VAL A 92 -9.82 5.01 -2.91
C VAL A 92 -10.90 4.77 -3.96
N ASN A 93 -12.07 4.24 -3.57
CA ASN A 93 -13.18 4.02 -4.50
C ASN A 93 -13.74 5.32 -5.07
N GLN A 94 -13.85 6.38 -4.25
CA GLN A 94 -14.20 7.72 -4.73
C GLN A 94 -13.15 8.32 -5.67
N MET A 95 -11.89 7.88 -5.54
CA MET A 95 -10.78 8.30 -6.39
C MET A 95 -10.66 7.52 -7.70
N GLY A 96 -11.43 6.43 -7.88
CA GLY A 96 -11.44 5.61 -9.10
C GLY A 96 -10.67 4.29 -8.99
N GLY A 97 -10.12 3.96 -7.81
CA GLY A 97 -9.35 2.74 -7.58
C GLY A 97 -7.96 3.02 -7.01
N CYS A 98 -7.19 1.95 -6.80
CA CYS A 98 -5.80 2.01 -6.33
C CYS A 98 -4.86 1.52 -7.43
N ASP A 99 -3.87 2.30 -7.80
CA ASP A 99 -2.86 1.91 -8.77
C ASP A 99 -1.66 1.25 -8.10
N VAL A 100 -1.18 1.86 -7.01
CA VAL A 100 0.01 1.41 -6.30
C VAL A 100 -0.25 1.30 -4.80
N LEU A 101 0.00 0.12 -4.24
CA LEU A 101 0.05 -0.10 -2.81
C LEU A 101 1.51 -0.19 -2.35
N SER A 102 1.91 0.72 -1.48
CA SER A 102 3.28 0.84 -0.97
C SER A 102 3.31 0.46 0.51
N ILE A 103 4.10 -0.55 0.90
CA ILE A 103 4.13 -1.08 2.26
C ILE A 103 5.54 -0.97 2.85
N ASP A 104 5.75 -0.02 3.76
CA ASP A 104 6.99 0.15 4.55
C ASP A 104 6.67 0.29 6.04
N LEU A 105 6.31 -0.80 6.69
CA LEU A 105 6.01 -0.82 8.12
C LEU A 105 7.27 -0.72 9.00
N GLY A 106 8.43 -0.38 8.43
CA GLY A 106 9.74 -0.50 9.07
C GLY A 106 10.32 -1.89 8.81
N GLY A 107 11.42 -1.96 8.07
CA GLY A 107 11.98 -3.22 7.53
C GLY A 107 12.35 -4.33 8.53
N GLY A 108 12.18 -4.12 9.83
CA GLY A 108 12.35 -5.12 10.90
C GLY A 108 11.05 -5.73 11.44
N TYR A 109 9.86 -5.33 10.93
CA TYR A 109 8.62 -5.99 11.31
C TYR A 109 8.61 -7.46 10.87
N HIS A 110 7.97 -8.31 11.68
CA HIS A 110 7.88 -9.73 11.40
C HIS A 110 7.18 -9.99 10.04
N PRO A 111 7.66 -10.97 9.26
CA PRO A 111 7.16 -11.23 7.91
C PRO A 111 5.68 -11.62 7.89
N ASP A 112 5.20 -12.36 8.90
CA ASP A 112 3.80 -12.76 9.05
C ASP A 112 2.85 -11.55 9.16
N THR A 113 3.24 -10.54 9.95
CA THR A 113 2.44 -9.32 10.16
C THR A 113 2.41 -8.50 8.87
N THR A 114 3.55 -8.35 8.22
CA THR A 114 3.63 -7.61 6.95
C THR A 114 2.84 -8.33 5.85
N PHE A 115 2.94 -9.65 5.77
CA PHE A 115 2.19 -10.44 4.82
C PHE A 115 0.68 -10.36 5.07
N LYS A 116 0.23 -10.41 6.33
CA LYS A 116 -1.20 -10.28 6.66
C LYS A 116 -1.75 -8.91 6.28
N VAL A 117 -1.01 -7.83 6.55
CA VAL A 117 -1.38 -6.47 6.10
C VAL A 117 -1.43 -6.42 4.58
N PHE A 118 -0.39 -6.88 3.90
CA PHE A 118 -0.38 -6.98 2.43
C PHE A 118 -1.60 -7.74 1.89
N PHE A 119 -1.87 -8.94 2.42
CA PHE A 119 -2.90 -9.82 1.92
C PHE A 119 -4.27 -9.17 2.02
N ILE A 120 -4.59 -8.59 3.17
CA ILE A 120 -5.87 -7.92 3.41
C ILE A 120 -6.00 -6.67 2.53
N TRP A 121 -5.02 -5.76 2.59
CA TRP A 121 -5.08 -4.48 1.88
C TRP A 121 -5.09 -4.65 0.36
N SER A 122 -4.22 -5.51 -0.18
CA SER A 122 -4.17 -5.76 -1.61
C SER A 122 -5.40 -6.50 -2.13
N SER A 123 -5.99 -7.41 -1.32
CA SER A 123 -7.26 -8.06 -1.68
C SER A 123 -8.42 -7.08 -1.72
N THR A 124 -8.44 -6.08 -0.82
CA THR A 124 -9.49 -5.06 -0.80
C THR A 124 -9.31 -4.01 -1.90
N LEU A 125 -8.09 -3.49 -2.07
CA LEU A 125 -7.83 -2.36 -2.97
C LEU A 125 -7.51 -2.76 -4.42
N LYS A 126 -7.16 -4.05 -4.64
CA LYS A 126 -6.83 -4.64 -5.95
C LYS A 126 -5.83 -3.81 -6.78
N PRO A 127 -4.68 -3.40 -6.21
CA PRO A 127 -3.75 -2.50 -6.89
C PRO A 127 -3.14 -3.11 -8.15
N ARG A 128 -2.78 -2.26 -9.12
CA ARG A 128 -1.99 -2.67 -10.29
C ARG A 128 -0.61 -3.15 -9.88
N GLU A 129 0.09 -2.38 -9.04
CA GLU A 129 1.40 -2.70 -8.49
C GLU A 129 1.39 -2.68 -6.96
N THR A 130 2.15 -3.58 -6.34
CA THR A 130 2.42 -3.51 -4.90
C THR A 130 3.91 -3.60 -4.67
N ILE A 131 4.42 -2.78 -3.75
CA ILE A 131 5.79 -2.88 -3.25
C ILE A 131 5.78 -3.09 -1.73
N ILE A 132 6.55 -4.08 -1.27
CA ILE A 132 6.68 -4.46 0.13
C ILE A 132 8.14 -4.35 0.55
N ARG A 133 8.42 -3.57 1.59
CA ARG A 133 9.74 -3.53 2.23
C ARG A 133 9.78 -4.43 3.45
N ASN A 134 10.34 -5.64 3.33
CA ASN A 134 10.48 -6.58 4.43
C ASN A 134 11.64 -7.56 4.21
N ARG A 135 12.55 -7.70 5.18
CA ARG A 135 13.69 -8.63 5.08
C ARG A 135 13.24 -10.09 5.07
N GLY A 136 12.34 -10.48 5.97
CA GLY A 136 11.94 -11.87 6.14
C GLY A 136 11.15 -12.43 4.95
N LEU A 137 10.31 -11.61 4.32
CA LEU A 137 9.60 -12.02 3.11
C LEU A 137 10.55 -12.16 1.91
N LEU A 138 11.53 -11.25 1.79
CA LEU A 138 12.55 -11.35 0.75
C LEU A 138 13.42 -12.60 0.93
N ASP A 139 13.81 -12.89 2.18
CA ASP A 139 14.57 -14.08 2.53
C ASP A 139 13.79 -15.37 2.23
N PHE A 140 12.51 -15.43 2.61
CA PHE A 140 11.63 -16.56 2.30
C PHE A 140 11.48 -16.77 0.78
N LEU A 141 11.27 -15.70 0.01
CA LEU A 141 11.14 -15.78 -1.45
C LEU A 141 12.39 -16.38 -2.12
N HIS A 142 13.58 -16.10 -1.59
CA HIS A 142 14.84 -16.62 -2.12
C HIS A 142 15.23 -17.99 -1.57
N SER A 143 14.58 -18.44 -0.50
CA SER A 143 14.91 -19.69 0.19
C SER A 143 13.91 -20.83 -0.08
N ALA A 144 12.70 -20.49 -0.51
CA ALA A 144 11.65 -21.46 -0.78
C ALA A 144 11.66 -21.94 -2.25
N SER A 145 11.22 -23.18 -2.47
CA SER A 145 10.96 -23.76 -3.79
C SER A 145 9.59 -24.44 -3.80
N SER A 146 8.89 -24.43 -4.94
CA SER A 146 7.58 -25.08 -5.10
C SER A 146 7.59 -26.16 -6.18
N SER A 147 6.69 -27.14 -6.04
CA SER A 147 6.36 -28.12 -7.09
C SER A 147 5.26 -27.64 -8.03
N GLU A 148 4.56 -26.57 -7.67
CA GLU A 148 3.42 -25.99 -8.39
C GLU A 148 3.70 -24.54 -8.77
N ILE A 149 3.05 -24.06 -9.83
CA ILE A 149 3.18 -22.69 -10.33
C ILE A 149 1.86 -21.96 -10.11
N ILE A 150 1.82 -21.10 -9.09
CA ILE A 150 0.75 -20.15 -8.85
C ILE A 150 1.36 -18.75 -8.89
N THR A 151 0.85 -17.88 -9.76
CA THR A 151 1.42 -16.55 -10.01
C THR A 151 0.35 -15.48 -10.06
N SER A 152 0.76 -14.22 -9.88
CA SER A 152 -0.10 -13.06 -10.08
C SER A 152 0.64 -12.00 -10.90
N ASN A 153 -0.06 -11.43 -11.86
CA ASN A 153 0.39 -10.33 -12.71
C ASN A 153 0.02 -8.96 -12.11
N LYS A 154 -0.96 -8.92 -11.19
CA LYS A 154 -1.39 -7.71 -10.47
C LYS A 154 -0.64 -7.51 -9.15
N GLY A 155 -0.95 -6.43 -8.42
CA GLY A 155 -0.39 -6.10 -7.11
C GLY A 155 -1.03 -6.88 -5.96
N TRP A 156 -1.79 -7.93 -6.23
CA TRP A 156 -2.50 -8.74 -5.25
C TRP A 156 -2.49 -10.21 -5.68
N LEU A 157 -2.79 -11.13 -4.76
CA LEU A 157 -2.80 -12.56 -5.04
C LEU A 157 -4.06 -12.97 -5.82
N GLU A 158 -3.95 -13.02 -7.15
CA GLU A 158 -5.07 -13.32 -8.06
C GLU A 158 -5.74 -14.67 -7.78
N SER A 159 -4.95 -15.67 -7.43
CA SER A 159 -5.42 -17.01 -7.08
C SER A 159 -6.26 -17.06 -5.80
N CYS A 160 -6.12 -16.06 -4.92
CA CYS A 160 -6.86 -15.97 -3.66
C CYS A 160 -8.13 -15.12 -3.77
N GLY A 161 -8.41 -14.53 -4.95
CA GLY A 161 -9.63 -13.77 -5.17
C GLY A 161 -9.91 -12.74 -4.08
N ASP A 162 -11.08 -12.86 -3.45
CA ASP A 162 -11.56 -11.96 -2.40
C ASP A 162 -11.39 -12.54 -0.98
N ASP A 163 -10.59 -13.59 -0.81
CA ASP A 163 -10.42 -14.28 0.47
C ASP A 163 -9.83 -13.37 1.56
N GLY A 164 -8.99 -12.42 1.17
CA GLY A 164 -8.41 -11.44 2.09
C GLY A 164 -9.34 -10.29 2.49
N ILE A 165 -10.50 -10.13 1.83
CA ILE A 165 -11.42 -9.03 2.14
C ILE A 165 -12.19 -9.34 3.44
N PRO A 166 -12.11 -8.48 4.48
CA PRO A 166 -12.89 -8.65 5.70
C PRO A 166 -14.39 -8.77 5.43
N THR A 167 -15.10 -9.64 6.17
CA THR A 167 -16.54 -9.93 5.96
C THR A 167 -17.40 -8.66 5.91
N ARG A 168 -17.13 -7.70 6.80
CA ARG A 168 -17.85 -6.42 6.86
C ARG A 168 -17.71 -5.60 5.58
N LEU A 169 -16.56 -5.66 4.91
CA LEU A 169 -16.34 -5.02 3.62
C LEU A 169 -17.00 -5.79 2.46
N LYS A 170 -17.08 -7.13 2.55
CA LYS A 170 -17.85 -7.95 1.58
C LYS A 170 -19.34 -7.63 1.64
N GLU A 171 -19.88 -7.49 2.84
CA GLU A 171 -21.28 -7.08 3.04
C GLU A 171 -21.56 -5.71 2.40
N LEU A 172 -20.68 -4.72 2.61
CA LEU A 172 -20.84 -3.40 2.00
C LEU A 172 -20.93 -3.42 0.47
N LYS A 173 -20.19 -4.31 -0.21
CA LYS A 173 -20.31 -4.51 -1.67
C LYS A 173 -21.67 -5.06 -2.09
N LEU A 174 -22.31 -5.90 -1.27
CA LEU A 174 -23.65 -6.43 -1.56
C LEU A 174 -24.73 -5.34 -1.48
N TRP A 175 -24.56 -4.37 -0.59
CA TRP A 175 -25.53 -3.28 -0.37
C TRP A 175 -25.27 -2.01 -1.21
N SER A 176 -24.10 -1.92 -1.85
CA SER A 176 -23.72 -0.79 -2.70
C SER A 176 -23.01 -1.28 -3.96
N SER A 177 -23.70 -1.23 -5.09
CA SER A 177 -23.16 -1.58 -6.42
C SER A 177 -22.06 -0.63 -6.93
N LYS A 178 -21.61 0.33 -6.11
CA LYS A 178 -20.61 1.36 -6.43
C LYS A 178 -19.38 1.34 -5.51
N LEU A 179 -19.12 0.24 -4.82
CA LEU A 179 -17.85 -0.01 -4.13
C LEU A 179 -16.95 -0.98 -4.91
#